data_AF-A0A7V5ICR1-F1
#
_entry.id   AF-A0A7V5ICR1-F1
#
_cell.length_a   1.000
_cell.length_b   1.000
_cell.length_c   1.000
_cell.angle_alpha   90.00
_cell.angle_beta   90.00
_cell.angle_gamma   90.00
#
_symmetry.space_group_name_H-M   'P 1'
#
loop_
_entity.id
_entity.type
_entity.pdbx_description
1 polymer ?
#
loop_
_entity_poly.entity_id
_entity_poly.type
_entity_poly.pdbx_seq_one_letter_code
_entity_poly.pdbx_strand_id
1 'polypeptide(L)'
;MSKSKSWPAINIDLPKGKIKVAVSACLLGEKTRYDGEHKSDQFIKDALGEVFNLVSICPEVEFGFGVPREPLQLVGDPQSPRLITRESKKDYTEIMVRWAKNRALALKQEGIKGFILKSNSPTCGIRQVKIYDQNGNAVKKGVGLFVLVLKKYFPFAPMENEKRIHNDKIYQEFIKEITNYLTSEKR
;
A
#
# COMPACT_ATOMS: atom_id res chain seq x y z
N MET A 1 23.67 -14.54 -20.45
CA MET A 1 24.37 -13.25 -20.22
C MET A 1 23.53 -12.39 -19.29
N SER A 2 23.67 -12.57 -17.98
CA SER A 2 22.98 -11.72 -17.00
C SER A 2 23.68 -10.37 -16.97
N LYS A 3 23.04 -9.33 -17.50
CA LYS A 3 23.45 -7.96 -17.23
C LYS A 3 23.40 -7.77 -15.71
N SER A 4 24.53 -7.44 -15.08
CA SER A 4 24.56 -6.97 -13.71
C SER A 4 23.63 -5.76 -13.62
N LYS A 5 22.45 -5.94 -13.02
CA LYS A 5 21.56 -4.81 -12.73
C LYS A 5 22.16 -4.11 -11.52
N SER A 6 22.79 -2.97 -11.74
CA SER A 6 23.18 -2.05 -10.67
C SER A 6 21.93 -1.33 -10.20
N TRP A 7 21.30 -1.82 -9.12
CA TRP A 7 20.31 -1.04 -8.39
C TRP A 7 21.00 0.18 -7.74
N PRO A 8 20.25 1.25 -7.38
CA PRO A 8 20.84 2.39 -6.70
C PRO A 8 21.56 1.89 -5.43
N ALA A 9 22.86 2.18 -5.32
CA ALA A 9 23.64 1.78 -4.16
C ALA A 9 23.00 2.37 -2.89
N ILE A 10 22.87 1.54 -1.86
CA ILE A 10 22.33 1.95 -0.57
C ILE A 10 23.49 2.36 0.30
N ASN A 11 23.62 3.65 0.58
CA ASN A 11 24.69 4.21 1.41
C ASN A 11 24.24 4.34 2.88
N ILE A 12 23.50 3.36 3.40
CA ILE A 12 22.95 3.38 4.77
C ILE A 12 23.18 2.01 5.41
N ASP A 13 23.77 2.00 6.61
CA ASP A 13 23.96 0.79 7.41
C ASP A 13 22.63 0.38 8.06
N LEU A 14 21.97 -0.63 7.51
CA LEU A 14 20.72 -1.17 8.03
C LEU A 14 21.02 -2.31 9.01
N PRO A 15 20.32 -2.39 10.16
CA PRO A 15 20.54 -3.45 11.13
C PRO A 15 20.40 -4.84 10.48
N LYS A 16 21.29 -5.78 10.85
CA LYS A 16 21.27 -7.17 10.38
C LYS A 16 20.01 -7.90 10.88
N GLY A 17 18.97 -7.81 10.08
CA GLY A 17 17.67 -8.45 10.22
C GLY A 17 16.74 -7.85 9.16
N LYS A 18 16.04 -8.67 8.37
CA LYS A 18 15.23 -8.13 7.26
C LYS A 18 14.01 -7.37 7.81
N ILE A 19 14.16 -6.05 7.91
CA ILE A 19 13.09 -5.10 8.25
C ILE A 19 11.88 -5.41 7.39
N LYS A 20 10.70 -5.52 8.01
CA LYS A 20 9.48 -5.90 7.28
C LYS A 20 8.79 -4.68 6.68
N VAL A 21 8.52 -4.75 5.38
CA VAL A 21 7.76 -3.74 4.64
C VAL A 21 6.53 -4.42 4.04
N ALA A 22 5.35 -3.89 4.32
CA ALA A 22 4.12 -4.41 3.75
C ALA A 22 3.95 -3.89 2.30
N VAL A 23 3.72 -4.78 1.35
CA VAL A 23 3.60 -4.45 -0.07
C VAL A 23 2.28 -4.93 -0.62
N SER A 24 1.58 -4.10 -1.39
CA SER A 24 0.35 -4.53 -2.07
C SER A 24 0.60 -5.79 -2.89
N ALA A 25 -0.12 -6.87 -2.59
CA ALA A 25 0.15 -8.22 -3.09
C ALA A 25 0.22 -8.29 -4.63
N CYS A 26 -0.60 -7.51 -5.32
CA CYS A 26 -0.56 -7.42 -6.78
C CYS A 26 0.78 -6.90 -7.33
N LEU A 27 1.53 -6.08 -6.58
CA LEU A 27 2.87 -5.61 -6.93
C LEU A 27 3.94 -6.70 -6.77
N LEU A 28 3.68 -7.71 -5.93
CA LEU A 28 4.56 -8.87 -5.75
C LEU A 28 4.28 -10.00 -6.76
N GLY A 29 3.24 -9.83 -7.59
CA GLY A 29 2.86 -10.78 -8.63
C GLY A 29 1.68 -11.70 -8.28
N GLU A 30 1.07 -11.51 -7.11
CA GLU A 30 -0.13 -12.25 -6.75
C GLU A 30 -1.34 -11.75 -7.57
N LYS A 31 -2.12 -12.69 -8.11
CA LYS A 31 -3.33 -12.41 -8.90
C LYS A 31 -4.48 -12.00 -8.00
N THR A 32 -4.38 -10.80 -7.42
CA THR A 32 -5.33 -10.28 -6.41
C THR A 32 -6.09 -9.05 -6.88
N ARG A 33 -5.85 -8.55 -8.10
CA ARG A 33 -6.63 -7.43 -8.65
C ARG A 33 -8.06 -7.86 -8.96
N TYR A 34 -8.94 -6.87 -9.07
CA TYR A 34 -10.35 -7.09 -9.38
C TYR A 34 -10.57 -7.84 -10.70
N ASP A 35 -9.67 -7.65 -11.68
CA ASP A 35 -9.72 -8.25 -13.01
C ASP A 35 -9.07 -9.64 -13.10
N GLY A 36 -8.67 -10.25 -11.98
CA GLY A 36 -8.01 -11.56 -12.00
C GLY A 36 -6.50 -11.51 -12.26
N GLU A 37 -5.97 -10.33 -12.50
CA GLU A 37 -4.57 -10.13 -12.87
C GLU A 37 -3.70 -9.65 -11.71
N HIS A 38 -2.41 -9.51 -11.98
CA HIS A 38 -1.47 -8.85 -11.09
C HIS A 38 -0.93 -7.54 -11.68
N LYS A 39 -0.06 -6.88 -10.93
CA LYS A 39 0.74 -5.75 -11.40
C LYS A 39 2.18 -5.89 -10.90
N SER A 40 2.73 -7.10 -11.05
CA SER A 40 4.10 -7.43 -10.62
C SER A 40 5.07 -6.33 -11.04
N ASP A 41 5.82 -5.83 -10.06
CA ASP A 41 6.81 -4.79 -10.25
C ASP A 41 8.18 -5.36 -9.87
N GLN A 42 9.02 -5.55 -10.89
CA GLN A 42 10.30 -6.22 -10.72
C GLN A 42 11.29 -5.37 -9.90
N PHE A 43 11.22 -4.04 -9.98
CA PHE A 43 12.05 -3.16 -9.15
C PHE A 43 11.67 -3.34 -7.68
N ILE A 44 10.39 -3.35 -7.36
CA ILE A 44 9.93 -3.57 -5.98
C ILE A 44 10.36 -4.95 -5.46
N LYS A 45 10.21 -6.01 -6.26
CA LYS A 45 10.57 -7.36 -5.83
C LYS A 45 12.07 -7.53 -5.61
N ASP A 46 12.88 -7.01 -6.53
CA ASP A 46 14.32 -7.23 -6.51
C ASP A 46 15.00 -6.19 -5.61
N ALA A 47 14.91 -4.90 -5.96
CA ALA A 47 15.63 -3.84 -5.25
C ALA A 47 15.18 -3.70 -3.80
N LEU A 48 13.87 -3.68 -3.52
CA LEU A 48 13.41 -3.63 -2.13
C LEU A 48 13.52 -4.99 -1.44
N GLY A 49 13.47 -6.12 -2.16
CA GLY A 49 13.59 -7.46 -1.57
C GLY A 49 15.02 -7.84 -1.15
N GLU A 50 16.03 -7.19 -1.75
CA GLU A 50 17.43 -7.25 -1.29
C GLU A 50 17.60 -6.61 0.10
N VAL A 51 16.78 -5.61 0.42
CA VAL A 51 16.90 -4.74 1.61
C VAL A 51 15.93 -5.15 2.72
N PHE A 52 14.72 -5.49 2.32
CA PHE A 52 13.58 -5.67 3.21
C PHE A 52 12.99 -7.08 3.09
N ASN A 53 12.31 -7.51 4.15
CA ASN A 53 11.39 -8.63 4.07
C ASN A 53 10.03 -8.10 3.60
N LEU A 54 9.65 -8.44 2.36
CA LEU A 54 8.41 -7.96 1.77
C LEU A 54 7.25 -8.84 2.23
N VAL A 55 6.35 -8.26 3.01
CA VAL A 55 5.12 -8.92 3.50
C VAL A 55 3.98 -8.55 2.57
N SER A 56 3.33 -9.53 1.94
CA SER A 56 2.23 -9.25 1.02
C SER A 56 0.95 -8.87 1.78
N ILE A 57 0.21 -7.92 1.21
CA ILE A 57 -1.11 -7.51 1.72
C ILE A 57 -2.07 -7.17 0.57
N CYS A 58 -3.28 -7.70 0.63
CA CYS A 58 -4.38 -7.29 -0.24
C CYS A 58 -5.64 -7.05 0.60
N PRO A 59 -5.95 -5.79 0.95
CA PRO A 59 -7.14 -5.49 1.74
C PRO A 59 -8.40 -6.12 1.17
N GLU A 60 -8.63 -5.95 -0.13
CA GLU A 60 -9.85 -6.38 -0.81
C GLU A 60 -10.08 -7.90 -0.71
N VAL A 61 -9.03 -8.70 -0.88
CA VAL A 61 -9.12 -10.16 -0.73
C VAL A 61 -9.24 -10.54 0.74
N GLU A 62 -8.41 -9.96 1.61
CA GLU A 62 -8.35 -10.31 3.03
C GLU A 62 -9.63 -9.96 3.82
N PHE A 63 -10.39 -8.93 3.42
CA PHE A 63 -11.67 -8.62 4.08
C PHE A 63 -12.87 -9.39 3.50
N GLY A 64 -12.68 -10.14 2.41
CA GLY A 64 -13.66 -11.15 1.97
C GLY A 64 -14.09 -11.09 0.51
N PHE A 65 -13.43 -10.35 -0.38
CA PHE A 65 -13.72 -10.49 -1.81
C PHE A 65 -12.95 -11.63 -2.47
N GLY A 66 -13.60 -12.27 -3.45
CA GLY A 66 -12.95 -13.17 -4.39
C GLY A 66 -12.13 -12.46 -5.48
N VAL A 67 -11.59 -13.26 -6.38
CA VAL A 67 -10.88 -12.84 -7.59
C VAL A 67 -11.36 -13.73 -8.75
N PRO A 68 -11.89 -13.18 -9.86
CA PRO A 68 -12.18 -11.75 -10.09
C PRO A 68 -13.33 -11.23 -9.22
N ARG A 69 -13.50 -9.91 -9.20
CA ARG A 69 -14.58 -9.22 -8.48
C ARG A 69 -14.99 -7.93 -9.18
N GLU A 70 -16.15 -7.44 -8.79
CA GLU A 70 -16.61 -6.11 -9.14
C GLU A 70 -15.61 -5.03 -8.67
N PRO A 71 -15.25 -4.03 -9.50
CA PRO A 71 -14.40 -2.92 -9.07
C PRO A 71 -15.00 -2.14 -7.90
N LEU A 72 -14.16 -1.80 -6.94
CA LEU A 72 -14.50 -0.86 -5.88
C LEU A 72 -14.18 0.58 -6.30
N GLN A 73 -14.89 1.54 -5.72
CA GLN A 73 -14.62 2.97 -5.87
C GLN A 73 -14.95 3.73 -4.58
N LEU A 74 -14.33 4.91 -4.43
CA LEU A 74 -14.66 5.84 -3.36
C LEU A 74 -15.70 6.85 -3.82
N VAL A 75 -16.67 7.16 -2.97
CA VAL A 75 -17.71 8.16 -3.24
C VAL A 75 -17.94 9.09 -2.05
N GLY A 76 -18.52 10.26 -2.30
CA GLY A 76 -18.93 11.21 -1.25
C GLY A 76 -17.83 12.19 -0.84
N ASP A 77 -17.74 12.49 0.45
CA ASP A 77 -16.82 13.49 0.99
C ASP A 77 -15.36 13.01 0.92
N PRO A 78 -14.42 13.78 0.33
CA PRO A 78 -13.00 13.47 0.36
C PRO A 78 -12.38 13.25 1.74
N GLN A 79 -12.92 13.86 2.79
CA GLN A 79 -12.43 13.68 4.17
C GLN A 79 -12.98 12.41 4.83
N SER A 80 -14.13 11.91 4.37
CA SER A 80 -14.76 10.71 4.89
C SER A 80 -15.47 9.93 3.77
N PRO A 81 -14.71 9.37 2.82
CA PRO A 81 -15.30 8.72 1.65
C PRO A 81 -15.92 7.38 2.03
N ARG A 82 -16.96 7.00 1.28
CA ARG A 82 -17.55 5.66 1.33
C ARG A 82 -16.92 4.77 0.28
N LEU A 83 -16.69 3.51 0.63
CA LEU A 83 -16.19 2.48 -0.28
C LEU A 83 -17.37 1.65 -0.78
N ILE A 84 -17.66 1.76 -2.08
CA ILE A 84 -18.76 1.04 -2.70
C ILE A 84 -18.26 0.23 -3.89
N THR A 85 -19.02 -0.79 -4.28
CA THR A 85 -18.88 -1.44 -5.59
C THR A 85 -19.41 -0.53 -6.71
N ARG A 86 -18.80 -0.58 -7.89
CA ARG A 86 -19.03 0.42 -8.95
C ARG A 86 -20.36 0.23 -9.67
N GLU A 87 -20.79 -0.99 -9.91
CA GLU A 87 -21.99 -1.39 -10.65
C GLU A 87 -23.18 -1.59 -9.70
N SER A 88 -23.04 -2.46 -8.69
CA SER A 88 -24.10 -2.82 -7.73
C SER A 88 -24.31 -1.79 -6.61
N LYS A 89 -23.38 -0.83 -6.46
CA LYS A 89 -23.44 0.27 -5.47
C LYS A 89 -23.53 -0.20 -4.01
N LYS A 90 -23.15 -1.44 -3.73
CA LYS A 90 -23.16 -1.99 -2.37
C LYS A 90 -22.06 -1.34 -1.54
N ASP A 91 -22.43 -0.91 -0.33
CA ASP A 91 -21.53 -0.22 0.59
C ASP A 91 -20.74 -1.22 1.44
N TYR A 92 -19.41 -1.10 1.42
CA TYR A 92 -18.47 -1.92 2.17
C TYR A 92 -17.63 -1.11 3.17
N THR A 93 -18.00 0.16 3.38
CA THR A 93 -17.21 1.11 4.21
C THR A 93 -16.97 0.57 5.61
N GLU A 94 -18.02 0.15 6.31
CA GLU A 94 -17.91 -0.32 7.70
C GLU A 94 -17.13 -1.62 7.83
N ILE A 95 -17.35 -2.56 6.88
CA ILE A 95 -16.66 -3.85 6.85
C ILE A 95 -15.16 -3.61 6.65
N MET A 96 -14.80 -2.80 5.65
CA MET A 96 -13.42 -2.42 5.38
C MET A 96 -12.78 -1.75 6.60
N VAL A 97 -13.42 -0.74 7.20
CA VAL A 97 -12.84 -0.01 8.34
C VAL A 97 -12.62 -0.92 9.54
N ARG A 98 -13.58 -1.81 9.83
CA ARG A 98 -13.47 -2.77 10.93
C ARG A 98 -12.33 -3.75 10.72
N TRP A 99 -12.27 -4.35 9.53
CA TRP A 99 -11.18 -5.24 9.15
C TRP A 99 -9.82 -4.52 9.19
N ALA A 100 -9.75 -3.30 8.64
CA ALA A 100 -8.53 -2.51 8.56
C ALA A 100 -7.97 -2.17 9.94
N LYS A 101 -8.80 -1.90 10.94
CA LYS A 101 -8.37 -1.66 12.34
C LYS A 101 -7.67 -2.90 12.91
N ASN A 102 -8.30 -4.06 12.75
CA ASN A 102 -7.73 -5.34 13.22
C ASN A 102 -6.44 -5.67 12.48
N ARG A 103 -6.44 -5.49 11.15
CA ARG A 103 -5.25 -5.74 10.33
C ARG A 103 -4.11 -4.79 10.69
N ALA A 104 -4.38 -3.50 10.94
CA ALA A 104 -3.36 -2.54 11.36
C ALA A 104 -2.71 -2.93 12.70
N LEU A 105 -3.49 -3.45 13.66
CA LEU A 105 -2.95 -4.01 14.91
C LEU A 105 -2.09 -5.25 14.66
N ALA A 106 -2.54 -6.17 13.81
CA ALA A 106 -1.76 -7.35 13.43
C ALA A 106 -0.44 -6.96 12.75
N LEU A 107 -0.45 -6.00 11.82
CA LEU A 107 0.76 -5.51 11.15
C LEU A 107 1.74 -4.85 12.14
N LYS A 108 1.25 -4.21 13.20
CA LYS A 108 2.12 -3.73 14.29
C LYS A 108 2.79 -4.87 15.02
N GLN A 109 2.03 -5.90 15.39
CA GLN A 109 2.53 -7.09 16.07
C GLN A 109 3.53 -7.87 15.19
N GLU A 110 3.29 -7.91 13.88
CA GLU A 110 4.21 -8.50 12.90
C GLU A 110 5.51 -7.70 12.77
N GLY A 111 5.57 -6.47 13.26
CA GLY A 111 6.73 -5.60 13.20
C GLY A 111 6.92 -4.89 11.86
N ILE A 112 5.84 -4.58 11.13
CA ILE A 112 5.89 -3.81 9.88
C ILE A 112 6.42 -2.41 10.15
N LYS A 113 7.35 -1.95 9.31
CA LYS A 113 8.02 -0.64 9.44
C LYS A 113 7.77 0.31 8.30
N GLY A 114 7.19 -0.16 7.19
CA GLY A 114 6.86 0.68 6.05
C GLY A 114 5.90 0.01 5.10
N PHE A 115 5.44 0.78 4.12
CA PHE A 115 4.42 0.35 3.18
C PHE A 115 4.75 0.76 1.74
N ILE A 116 4.64 -0.17 0.80
CA ILE A 116 4.63 0.11 -0.65
C ILE A 116 3.27 -0.32 -1.21
N LEU A 117 2.44 0.67 -1.51
CA LEU A 117 1.03 0.44 -1.79
C LEU A 117 0.63 0.79 -3.22
N LYS A 118 -0.30 0.02 -3.77
CA LYS A 118 -0.77 0.18 -5.15
C LYS A 118 -1.46 1.54 -5.33
N SER A 119 -0.89 2.37 -6.19
CA SER A 119 -1.43 3.68 -6.55
C SER A 119 -2.83 3.56 -7.15
N ASN A 120 -3.65 4.60 -6.95
CA ASN A 120 -5.03 4.73 -7.42
C ASN A 120 -6.03 3.69 -6.90
N SER A 121 -5.63 2.73 -6.05
CA SER A 121 -6.56 1.78 -5.45
C SER A 121 -7.49 2.51 -4.47
N PRO A 122 -8.80 2.20 -4.46
CA PRO A 122 -9.77 2.75 -3.50
C PRO A 122 -9.49 2.29 -2.06
N THR A 123 -8.65 1.28 -1.88
CA THR A 123 -8.28 0.72 -0.58
C THR A 123 -6.83 1.07 -0.22
N CYS A 124 -5.88 0.82 -1.13
CA CYS A 124 -4.44 0.99 -0.90
C CYS A 124 -3.85 2.33 -1.34
N GLY A 125 -4.56 3.16 -2.12
CA GLY A 125 -3.95 4.35 -2.70
C GLY A 125 -3.60 5.41 -1.66
N ILE A 126 -2.31 5.74 -1.51
CA ILE A 126 -1.85 6.67 -0.47
C ILE A 126 -2.11 8.16 -0.75
N ARG A 127 -2.42 8.49 -2.02
CA ARG A 127 -2.72 9.83 -2.52
C ARG A 127 -3.39 9.77 -3.90
N GLN A 128 -4.05 10.86 -4.28
CA GLN A 128 -4.64 11.07 -5.60
C GLN A 128 -5.63 9.97 -6.05
N VAL A 129 -6.28 9.31 -5.10
CA VAL A 129 -7.36 8.36 -5.38
C VAL A 129 -8.58 9.14 -5.86
N LYS A 130 -9.27 8.60 -6.86
CA LYS A 130 -10.51 9.20 -7.35
C LYS A 130 -11.62 9.02 -6.32
N ILE A 131 -12.32 10.10 -6.03
CA ILE A 131 -13.56 10.09 -5.26
C ILE A 131 -14.65 10.67 -6.16
N TYR A 132 -15.74 9.94 -6.30
CA TYR A 132 -16.84 10.28 -7.19
C TYR A 132 -17.98 10.96 -6.41
N ASP A 133 -18.52 12.04 -6.97
CA ASP A 133 -19.74 12.68 -6.47
C ASP A 133 -21.02 11.97 -6.97
N GLN A 134 -22.17 12.52 -6.61
CA GLN A 134 -23.49 12.00 -6.97
C GLN A 134 -23.76 12.07 -8.48
N ASN A 135 -23.08 12.99 -9.18
CA ASN A 135 -23.21 13.24 -10.61
C ASN A 135 -22.19 12.44 -11.44
N GLY A 136 -21.35 11.62 -10.78
CA GLY A 136 -20.29 10.84 -11.42
C GLY A 136 -19.02 11.62 -11.73
N ASN A 137 -18.90 12.88 -11.30
CA ASN A 137 -17.66 13.63 -11.43
C ASN A 137 -16.63 13.11 -10.43
N ALA A 138 -15.36 13.06 -10.83
CA ALA A 138 -14.28 12.55 -9.99
C ALA A 138 -13.28 13.63 -9.63
N VAL A 139 -12.93 13.72 -8.34
CA VAL A 139 -11.78 14.49 -7.86
C VAL A 139 -10.65 13.56 -7.45
N LYS A 140 -9.40 13.90 -7.81
CA LYS A 140 -8.19 13.13 -7.43
C LYS A 140 -7.58 13.64 -6.13
N LYS A 141 -8.40 13.72 -5.08
CA LYS A 141 -7.98 14.18 -3.75
C LYS A 141 -8.04 13.09 -2.68
N GLY A 142 -8.48 11.90 -3.05
CA GLY A 142 -8.72 10.81 -2.11
C GLY A 142 -7.47 10.07 -1.64
N VAL A 143 -7.69 9.36 -0.54
CA VAL A 143 -6.80 8.35 0.04
C VAL A 143 -7.63 7.10 0.22
N GLY A 144 -7.04 5.94 -0.05
CA GLY A 144 -7.69 4.65 0.07
C GLY A 144 -8.14 4.37 1.50
N LEU A 145 -9.28 3.71 1.66
CA LEU A 145 -9.94 3.59 2.96
C LEU A 145 -9.10 2.79 3.98
N PHE A 146 -8.35 1.78 3.52
CA PHE A 146 -7.39 1.06 4.36
C PHE A 146 -6.22 1.97 4.78
N VAL A 147 -5.71 2.82 3.88
CA VAL A 147 -4.65 3.77 4.19
C VAL A 147 -5.09 4.81 5.22
N LEU A 148 -6.34 5.29 5.15
CA LEU A 148 -6.89 6.21 6.16
C LEU A 148 -6.85 5.60 7.57
N VAL A 149 -7.10 4.29 7.69
CA VAL A 149 -6.94 3.57 8.95
C VAL A 149 -5.48 3.39 9.29
N LEU A 150 -4.63 2.92 8.35
CA LEU A 150 -3.20 2.74 8.59
C LEU A 150 -2.54 3.99 9.15
N LYS A 151 -2.81 5.18 8.60
CA LYS A 151 -2.23 6.45 9.09
C LYS A 151 -2.55 6.75 10.56
N LYS A 152 -3.65 6.22 11.11
CA LYS A 152 -3.98 6.37 12.54
C LYS A 152 -3.13 5.44 13.42
N TYR A 153 -2.81 4.25 12.93
CA TYR A 153 -2.01 3.27 13.67
C TYR A 153 -0.51 3.47 13.43
N PHE A 154 -0.11 3.91 12.25
CA PHE A 154 1.25 4.14 11.79
C PHE A 154 1.45 5.61 11.39
N PRO A 155 1.32 6.58 12.31
CA PRO A 155 1.35 8.00 11.99
C PRO A 155 2.69 8.48 11.39
N PHE A 156 3.78 7.74 11.66
CA PHE A 156 5.13 8.09 11.23
C PHE A 156 5.78 7.02 10.33
N ALA A 157 5.07 5.93 10.00
CA ALA A 157 5.65 4.91 9.15
C ALA A 157 5.74 5.41 7.69
N PRO A 158 6.86 5.19 7.00
CA PRO A 158 7.01 5.56 5.60
C PRO A 158 6.01 4.79 4.72
N MET A 159 5.34 5.52 3.82
CA MET A 159 4.39 4.93 2.86
C MET A 159 4.64 5.51 1.47
N GLU A 160 4.95 4.64 0.51
CA GLU A 160 5.16 5.04 -0.88
C GLU A 160 4.40 4.16 -1.87
N ASN A 161 4.46 4.47 -3.16
CA ASN A 161 3.74 3.72 -4.19
C ASN A 161 4.62 3.42 -5.41
N GLU A 162 4.17 2.45 -6.20
CA GLU A 162 4.87 1.91 -7.36
C GLU A 162 5.11 2.94 -8.48
N LYS A 163 4.39 4.07 -8.50
CA LYS A 163 4.64 5.11 -9.52
C LYS A 163 5.79 6.04 -9.17
N ARG A 164 6.19 6.09 -7.91
CA ARG A 164 7.15 7.07 -7.38
C ARG A 164 8.43 6.42 -6.89
N ILE A 165 8.35 5.21 -6.36
CA ILE A 165 9.49 4.52 -5.74
C ILE A 165 10.64 4.19 -6.72
N HIS A 166 10.36 4.19 -8.03
CA HIS A 166 11.39 4.03 -9.08
C HIS A 166 12.30 5.26 -9.25
N ASN A 167 11.93 6.41 -8.67
CA ASN A 167 12.80 7.56 -8.67
C ASN A 167 13.87 7.41 -7.59
N ASP A 168 15.15 7.44 -7.97
CA ASP A 168 16.27 7.21 -7.07
C ASP A 168 16.24 8.08 -5.81
N LYS A 169 15.88 9.37 -5.93
CA LYS A 169 15.79 10.26 -4.76
C LYS A 169 14.68 9.81 -3.80
N ILE A 170 13.53 9.41 -4.34
CA ILE A 170 12.40 8.91 -3.54
C ILE A 170 12.73 7.56 -2.91
N TYR A 171 13.40 6.67 -3.64
CA TYR A 171 13.87 5.39 -3.13
C TYR A 171 14.82 5.56 -1.94
N GLN A 172 15.84 6.41 -2.09
CA GLN A 172 16.81 6.68 -1.03
C GLN A 172 16.15 7.36 0.18
N GLU A 173 15.24 8.31 -0.06
CA GLU A 173 14.48 8.94 1.03
C GLU A 173 13.61 7.92 1.76
N PHE A 174 12.92 7.02 1.04
CA PHE A 174 12.12 5.97 1.68
C PHE A 174 12.97 5.07 2.59
N ILE A 175 14.16 4.63 2.15
CA ILE A 175 15.06 3.82 2.99
C ILE A 175 15.53 4.61 4.23
N LYS A 176 15.87 5.88 4.03
CA LYS A 176 16.28 6.78 5.12
C LYS A 176 15.15 6.98 6.13
N GLU A 177 13.92 7.21 5.68
CA GLU A 177 12.76 7.35 6.54
C GLU A 177 12.50 6.07 7.34
N ILE A 178 12.68 4.87 6.74
CA ILE A 178 12.58 3.59 7.46
C ILE A 178 13.63 3.50 8.56
N THR A 179 14.86 3.90 8.26
CA THR A 179 15.97 3.91 9.22
C THR A 179 15.69 4.87 10.38
N ASN A 180 15.18 6.06 10.07
CA ASN A 180 14.78 7.05 11.08
C ASN A 180 13.62 6.53 11.94
N TYR A 181 12.63 5.87 11.33
CA TYR A 181 11.51 5.29 12.06
C TYR A 181 11.95 4.18 13.03
N LEU A 182 12.90 3.34 12.63
CA LEU A 182 13.48 2.31 13.50
C LEU A 182 14.26 2.88 14.69
N THR A 183 14.88 4.05 14.54
CA THR A 183 15.64 4.68 15.63
C THR A 183 14.73 5.43 16.60
N SER A 184 13.61 5.99 16.14
CA SER A 184 12.65 6.67 17.00
C SER A 184 11.85 5.73 17.88
N GLU A 185 11.58 4.49 17.44
CA GLU A 185 10.92 3.46 18.25
C GLU A 185 11.79 2.88 19.39
N LYS A 186 13.12 3.11 19.35
CA LYS A 186 14.05 2.66 20.39
C LYS A 186 14.22 3.66 21.54
N ARG A 187 13.64 4.86 21.43
CA ARG A 187 13.66 5.91 22.45
C ARG A 187 12.36 5.90 23.24
#